data_AF-A0A497L898-F1
#
_entry.id   AF-A0A497L898-F1
#
_cell.length_a   1.000
_cell.length_b   1.000
_cell.length_c   1.000
_cell.angle_alpha   90.00
_cell.angle_beta   90.00
_cell.angle_gamma   90.00
#
_symmetry.space_group_name_H-M   'P 1'
#
loop_
_entity.id
_entity.type
_entity.pdbx_description
1 polymer ?
#
loop_
_entity_poly.entity_id
_entity_poly.type
_entity_poly.pdbx_seq_one_letter_code
_entity_poly.pdbx_strand_id
1 'polypeptide(L)'
;MPERMAKISIICLQKDLDMTLNAIGEFGSFHVEYSDELGDKHQRRVIESLERTCATVDAIIKNLRIKESNLILLKPPEKEKLKIYVENWTSLVENLQEEISRIEKEVNGKLNALKEIGLKIADLKERARVLELIDRFNIEPKVIAELRLIRVFIAIVSAGHIVSIVRAFSNLPIIYHFEKISGKRVFLFVAAMLKDSQIVRKILETYDAEILSILKDVKRKPSEELSYIQQQLDEEYARREKITKEIYKLPEKYGDRLLSLREALLNAERFLKTKYAVQKSEHLALIAGYVPKSYIRNLRYHLDRELKGRFIIFSDGQAVDDPPTFLRNPRFIKSFEIITKLYGLPNYDEIDPTPFIAFTFPLIFGLMFGDLGHGLILFLGSLLFYFVVKSPEEWRRFSEILAACGLGSVIAGIIFGEAFGRHVFKPLWMNPFENIVSFLIFSVFIGIMHITLGLILKMINFVIRRDYLDAFTVSLPAIIFYGVTMFFLMRCKLNFDLWFSGPIYIVAIAFMSLIFGKPIVLMLLGANDFLSVLGERIFEGGELSLSFLSNTASYARILALLMTHWGLLKSVYTLSGLASAL
;
A
#
# COMPACT_ATOMS: atom_id res chain seq x y z
N MET A 1 12.80 -24.65 6.84
CA MET A 1 13.01 -24.79 5.39
C MET A 1 11.67 -24.69 4.71
N PRO A 2 11.60 -24.10 3.50
CA PRO A 2 10.42 -24.21 2.65
C PRO A 2 9.97 -25.66 2.47
N GLU A 3 8.67 -25.86 2.35
CA GLU A 3 8.13 -27.20 2.11
C GLU A 3 8.46 -27.64 0.69
N ARG A 4 8.87 -28.91 0.53
CA ARG A 4 9.20 -29.42 -0.79
C ARG A 4 7.95 -29.47 -1.67
N MET A 5 7.99 -28.80 -2.81
CA MET A 5 6.98 -28.83 -3.85
C MET A 5 7.25 -30.01 -4.81
N ALA A 6 6.17 -30.56 -5.35
CA ALA A 6 6.22 -31.51 -6.45
C ALA A 6 5.47 -30.92 -7.65
N LYS A 7 6.05 -31.07 -8.84
CA LYS A 7 5.35 -30.76 -10.09
C LYS A 7 4.41 -31.92 -10.40
N ILE A 8 3.15 -31.57 -10.63
CA ILE A 8 2.07 -32.51 -10.88
C ILE A 8 1.37 -32.10 -12.16
N SER A 9 1.17 -33.10 -13.01
CA SER A 9 0.42 -32.99 -14.26
C SER A 9 -0.85 -33.82 -14.13
N ILE A 10 -2.00 -33.15 -14.16
CA ILE A 10 -3.32 -33.77 -14.11
C ILE A 10 -3.88 -33.81 -15.52
N ILE A 11 -4.08 -35.02 -16.04
CA ILE A 11 -4.72 -35.25 -17.34
C ILE A 11 -6.18 -35.62 -17.12
N CYS A 12 -7.08 -34.90 -17.78
CA CYS A 12 -8.51 -35.18 -17.77
C CYS A 12 -9.10 -35.08 -19.18
N LEU A 13 -10.31 -35.58 -19.38
CA LEU A 13 -11.03 -35.36 -20.64
C LEU A 13 -11.44 -33.90 -20.74
N GLN A 14 -11.42 -33.33 -21.95
CA GLN A 14 -11.76 -31.92 -22.15
C GLN A 14 -13.18 -31.56 -21.66
N LYS A 15 -14.12 -32.51 -21.74
CA LYS A 15 -15.48 -32.39 -21.18
C LYS A 15 -15.53 -32.30 -19.65
N ASP A 16 -14.52 -32.82 -18.97
CA ASP A 16 -14.42 -32.89 -17.50
C ASP A 16 -13.49 -31.79 -16.93
N LEU A 17 -12.96 -30.90 -17.79
CA LEU A 17 -12.04 -29.84 -17.41
C LEU A 17 -12.63 -28.91 -16.34
N ASP A 18 -13.88 -28.50 -16.52
CA ASP A 18 -14.54 -27.55 -15.60
C ASP A 18 -14.75 -28.18 -14.21
N MET A 19 -15.15 -29.45 -14.17
CA MET A 19 -15.25 -30.21 -12.92
C MET A 19 -13.89 -30.37 -12.25
N THR A 20 -12.84 -30.62 -13.03
CA THR A 20 -11.48 -30.83 -12.52
C THR A 20 -10.92 -29.54 -11.93
N LEU A 21 -11.07 -28.41 -12.62
CA LEU A 21 -10.64 -27.10 -12.12
C LEU A 21 -11.41 -26.68 -10.87
N ASN A 22 -12.72 -26.95 -10.79
CA ASN A 22 -13.51 -26.70 -9.58
C ASN A 22 -13.00 -27.54 -8.39
N ALA A 23 -12.76 -28.84 -8.59
CA ALA A 23 -12.24 -29.71 -7.54
C ALA A 23 -10.83 -29.29 -7.06
N ILE A 24 -9.99 -28.77 -7.96
CA ILE A 24 -8.68 -28.19 -7.62
C ILE A 24 -8.85 -26.88 -6.84
N GLY A 25 -9.79 -26.02 -7.26
CA GLY A 25 -10.10 -24.76 -6.59
C GLY A 25 -10.62 -24.95 -5.16
N GLU A 26 -11.49 -25.93 -4.94
CA GLU A 26 -11.99 -26.29 -3.60
C GLU A 26 -10.89 -26.83 -2.69
N PHE A 27 -9.90 -27.53 -3.24
CA PHE A 27 -8.74 -27.99 -2.49
C PHE A 27 -7.84 -26.83 -2.03
N GLY A 28 -7.73 -25.77 -2.83
CA GLY A 28 -7.10 -24.49 -2.46
C GLY A 28 -5.58 -24.52 -2.27
N SER A 29 -4.90 -25.64 -2.49
CA SER A 29 -3.44 -25.80 -2.30
C SER A 29 -2.71 -26.30 -3.55
N PHE A 30 -3.15 -25.86 -4.73
CA PHE A 30 -2.56 -26.18 -6.03
C PHE A 30 -2.22 -24.88 -6.77
N HIS A 31 -0.95 -24.70 -7.13
CA HIS A 31 -0.51 -23.58 -7.95
C HIS A 31 -0.48 -24.00 -9.41
N VAL A 32 -1.39 -23.47 -10.23
CA VAL A 32 -1.46 -23.81 -11.67
C VAL A 32 -0.37 -23.06 -12.43
N GLU A 33 0.40 -23.78 -13.23
CA GLU A 33 1.36 -23.21 -14.18
C GLU A 33 0.61 -22.82 -15.45
N TYR A 34 0.72 -21.55 -15.84
CA TYR A 34 0.05 -21.02 -17.03
C TYR A 34 0.92 -21.28 -18.26
N SER A 35 0.32 -21.78 -19.36
CA SER A 35 1.01 -21.76 -20.65
C SER A 35 1.06 -20.34 -21.21
N ASP A 36 2.20 -19.93 -21.77
CA ASP A 36 2.38 -18.60 -22.39
C ASP A 36 1.42 -18.32 -23.55
N GLU A 37 0.83 -19.37 -24.13
CA GLU A 37 -0.23 -19.27 -25.11
C GLU A 37 -1.58 -18.98 -24.44
N LEU A 38 -1.80 -17.71 -24.05
CA LEU A 38 -3.16 -17.19 -23.85
C LEU A 38 -3.95 -17.50 -25.12
N GLY A 39 -4.97 -18.35 -25.01
CA GLY A 39 -5.66 -18.98 -26.14
C GLY A 39 -6.30 -18.03 -27.17
N ASP A 40 -7.17 -18.60 -28.01
CA ASP A 40 -7.74 -17.95 -29.20
C ASP A 40 -8.27 -16.51 -28.95
N LYS A 41 -8.28 -15.67 -30.00
CA LYS A 41 -8.67 -14.25 -29.97
C LYS A 41 -10.06 -14.01 -29.36
N HIS A 42 -10.93 -15.02 -29.38
CA HIS A 42 -12.23 -14.99 -28.70
C HIS A 42 -12.09 -15.06 -27.17
N GLN A 43 -11.24 -15.95 -26.64
CA GLN A 43 -11.04 -16.15 -25.20
C GLN A 43 -10.42 -14.92 -24.54
N ARG A 44 -9.45 -14.28 -25.22
CA ARG A 44 -8.87 -13.01 -24.76
C ARG A 44 -9.92 -11.90 -24.64
N ARG A 45 -10.85 -11.81 -25.60
CA ARG A 45 -11.96 -10.84 -25.55
C ARG A 45 -12.91 -11.07 -24.38
N VAL A 46 -13.14 -12.33 -23.99
CA VAL A 46 -13.95 -12.66 -22.80
C VAL A 46 -13.25 -12.22 -21.52
N ILE A 47 -11.93 -12.44 -21.40
CA ILE A 47 -11.16 -11.97 -20.24
C ILE A 47 -11.18 -10.43 -20.18
N GLU A 48 -10.91 -9.75 -21.30
CA GLU A 48 -10.92 -8.28 -21.35
C GLU A 48 -12.30 -7.70 -21.01
N SER A 49 -13.39 -8.36 -21.41
CA SER A 49 -14.74 -7.90 -21.07
C SER A 49 -15.02 -8.05 -19.57
N LEU A 50 -14.53 -9.11 -18.94
CA LEU A 50 -14.60 -9.31 -17.49
C LEU A 50 -13.81 -8.27 -16.72
N GLU A 51 -12.56 -8.01 -17.12
CA GLU A 51 -11.71 -6.98 -16.49
C GLU A 51 -12.36 -5.59 -16.57
N ARG A 52 -12.95 -5.24 -17.72
CA ARG A 52 -13.74 -4.01 -17.86
C ARG A 52 -14.94 -3.98 -16.91
N THR A 53 -15.64 -5.11 -16.78
CA THR A 53 -16.81 -5.21 -15.90
C THR A 53 -16.41 -5.08 -14.42
N CYS A 54 -15.29 -5.70 -14.01
CA CYS A 54 -14.70 -5.52 -12.67
C CYS A 54 -14.39 -4.04 -12.40
N ALA A 55 -13.74 -3.36 -13.34
CA ALA A 55 -13.43 -1.93 -13.22
C ALA A 55 -14.69 -1.06 -13.11
N THR A 56 -15.75 -1.39 -13.86
CA THR A 56 -17.05 -0.72 -13.75
C THR A 56 -17.68 -0.90 -12.36
N VAL A 57 -17.65 -2.12 -11.80
CA VAL A 57 -18.16 -2.38 -10.44
C VAL A 57 -17.40 -1.59 -9.39
N ASP A 58 -16.06 -1.57 -9.47
CA ASP A 58 -15.23 -0.80 -8.54
C ASP A 58 -15.50 0.71 -8.66
N ALA A 59 -15.72 1.22 -9.87
CA ALA A 59 -16.11 2.60 -10.09
C ALA A 59 -17.48 2.92 -9.44
N ILE A 60 -18.46 2.03 -9.56
CA ILE A 60 -19.78 2.19 -8.91
C ILE A 60 -19.63 2.18 -7.39
N ILE A 61 -18.87 1.24 -6.83
CA ILE A 61 -18.60 1.13 -5.39
C ILE A 61 -17.97 2.42 -4.86
N LYS A 62 -16.97 2.95 -5.58
CA LYS A 62 -16.29 4.19 -5.25
C LYS A 62 -17.21 5.41 -5.34
N ASN A 63 -18.01 5.51 -6.41
CA ASN A 63 -18.94 6.63 -6.62
C ASN A 63 -20.05 6.65 -5.57
N LEU A 64 -20.55 5.49 -5.16
CA LEU A 64 -21.56 5.35 -4.10
C LEU A 64 -20.97 5.45 -2.68
N ARG A 65 -19.65 5.57 -2.53
CA ARG A 65 -18.92 5.58 -1.25
C ARG A 65 -19.36 4.41 -0.35
N ILE A 66 -19.62 3.25 -0.95
CA ILE A 66 -19.93 2.05 -0.19
C ILE A 66 -18.71 1.77 0.67
N LYS A 67 -18.91 1.69 1.99
CA LYS A 67 -17.82 1.41 2.93
C LYS A 67 -17.30 0.01 2.63
N GLU A 68 -16.21 -0.06 1.89
CA GLU A 68 -15.41 -1.25 1.82
C GLU A 68 -14.88 -1.50 3.22
N SER A 69 -15.20 -2.67 3.74
CA SER A 69 -14.83 -3.14 5.05
C SER A 69 -13.34 -3.49 5.10
N ASN A 70 -12.47 -2.53 4.81
CA ASN A 70 -11.02 -2.72 4.72
C ASN A 70 -10.34 -2.71 6.10
N LEU A 71 -11.01 -2.19 7.13
CA LEU A 71 -10.56 -2.26 8.51
C LEU A 71 -11.79 -2.35 9.43
N ILE A 72 -12.23 -3.56 9.73
CA ILE A 72 -13.40 -3.78 10.56
C ILE A 72 -12.96 -3.96 12.01
N LEU A 73 -13.01 -2.86 12.78
CA LEU A 73 -12.70 -2.86 14.22
C LEU A 73 -13.74 -3.65 15.04
N LEU A 74 -14.96 -3.84 14.54
CA LEU A 74 -16.06 -4.48 15.27
C LEU A 74 -16.74 -5.51 14.38
N LYS A 75 -16.80 -6.77 14.82
CA LYS A 75 -17.36 -7.94 14.11
C LYS A 75 -18.49 -7.52 13.15
N PRO A 76 -18.30 -7.59 11.83
CA PRO A 76 -19.42 -7.35 10.92
C PRO A 76 -20.46 -8.45 11.17
N PRO A 77 -21.76 -8.22 10.90
CA PRO A 77 -22.67 -9.34 10.75
C PRO A 77 -22.04 -10.31 9.74
N GLU A 78 -21.99 -11.60 10.11
CA GLU A 78 -21.54 -12.66 9.22
C GLU A 78 -22.43 -12.60 7.99
N LYS A 79 -21.94 -11.99 6.91
CA LYS A 79 -22.69 -11.95 5.65
C LYS A 79 -22.70 -13.36 5.11
N GLU A 80 -23.89 -13.88 4.82
CA GLU A 80 -24.04 -15.21 4.26
C GLU A 80 -23.21 -15.33 2.98
N LYS A 81 -22.35 -16.35 2.93
CA LYS A 81 -21.59 -16.64 1.73
C LYS A 81 -22.57 -17.09 0.66
N LEU A 82 -22.70 -16.30 -0.40
CA LEU A 82 -23.50 -16.66 -1.55
C LEU A 82 -22.80 -17.81 -2.30
N LYS A 83 -23.33 -19.02 -2.19
CA LYS A 83 -22.86 -20.18 -2.97
C LYS A 83 -23.58 -20.19 -4.31
N ILE A 84 -22.84 -19.94 -5.38
CA ILE A 84 -23.37 -20.06 -6.75
C ILE A 84 -22.93 -21.40 -7.31
N TYR A 85 -23.89 -22.26 -7.63
CA TYR A 85 -23.62 -23.46 -8.41
C TYR A 85 -23.55 -23.06 -9.89
N VAL A 86 -22.42 -23.36 -10.52
CA VAL A 86 -22.14 -22.95 -11.91
C VAL A 86 -22.14 -24.20 -12.78
N GLU A 87 -23.20 -24.37 -13.58
CA GLU A 87 -23.23 -25.40 -14.62
C GLU A 87 -22.46 -24.96 -15.86
N ASN A 88 -22.53 -23.67 -16.20
CA ASN A 88 -21.78 -23.08 -17.31
C ASN A 88 -21.27 -21.68 -16.95
N TRP A 89 -19.96 -21.51 -17.06
CA TRP A 89 -19.27 -20.26 -16.72
C TRP A 89 -19.57 -19.12 -17.70
N THR A 90 -19.81 -19.40 -18.98
CA THR A 90 -20.11 -18.33 -19.95
C THR A 90 -21.46 -17.69 -19.69
N SER A 91 -22.50 -18.49 -19.42
CA SER A 91 -23.82 -17.98 -19.05
C SER A 91 -23.81 -17.25 -17.71
N LEU A 92 -22.96 -17.68 -16.76
CA LEU A 92 -22.79 -16.96 -15.50
C LEU A 92 -22.24 -15.56 -15.75
N VAL A 93 -21.19 -15.45 -16.58
CA VAL A 93 -20.56 -14.17 -16.92
C VAL A 93 -21.55 -13.23 -17.61
N GLU A 94 -22.32 -13.73 -18.58
CA GLU A 94 -23.36 -12.95 -19.26
C GLU A 94 -24.42 -12.43 -18.27
N ASN A 95 -24.93 -13.30 -17.38
CA ASN A 95 -25.90 -12.91 -16.36
C ASN A 95 -25.33 -11.86 -15.39
N LEU A 96 -24.07 -12.01 -14.95
CA LEU A 96 -23.40 -11.04 -14.09
C LEU A 96 -23.24 -9.69 -14.80
N GLN A 97 -22.80 -9.70 -16.06
CA GLN A 97 -22.63 -8.50 -16.86
C GLN A 97 -23.96 -7.76 -17.10
N GLU A 98 -25.04 -8.50 -17.39
CA GLU A 98 -26.37 -7.92 -17.52
C GLU A 98 -26.83 -7.25 -16.22
N GLU A 99 -26.73 -7.94 -15.09
CA GLU A 99 -27.15 -7.42 -13.79
C GLU A 99 -26.37 -6.14 -13.44
N ILE A 100 -25.05 -6.15 -13.63
CA ILE A 100 -24.18 -5.01 -13.37
C ILE A 100 -24.53 -3.84 -14.30
N SER A 101 -24.79 -4.09 -15.58
CA SER A 101 -25.16 -3.04 -16.53
C SER A 101 -26.48 -2.36 -16.17
N ARG A 102 -27.44 -3.09 -15.58
CA ARG A 102 -28.71 -2.54 -15.09
C ARG A 102 -28.48 -1.62 -13.89
N ILE A 103 -27.66 -2.06 -12.93
CA ILE A 103 -27.32 -1.26 -11.74
C ILE A 103 -26.53 -0.02 -12.17
N GLU A 104 -25.56 -0.17 -13.07
CA GLU A 104 -24.76 0.94 -13.60
C GLU A 104 -25.64 2.01 -14.25
N LYS A 105 -26.58 1.62 -15.11
CA LYS A 105 -27.51 2.55 -15.77
C LYS A 105 -28.35 3.33 -14.75
N GLU A 106 -28.85 2.67 -13.70
CA GLU A 106 -29.63 3.34 -12.64
C GLU A 106 -28.75 4.33 -11.86
N VAL A 107 -27.56 3.92 -11.44
CA VAL A 107 -26.63 4.75 -10.65
C VAL A 107 -26.14 5.95 -11.46
N ASN A 108 -25.64 5.72 -12.68
CA ASN A 108 -25.15 6.79 -13.56
C ASN A 108 -26.26 7.74 -13.97
N GLY A 109 -27.48 7.25 -14.18
CA GLY A 109 -28.65 8.08 -14.45
C GLY A 109 -28.91 9.10 -13.34
N LYS A 110 -28.86 8.68 -12.06
CA LYS A 110 -29.06 9.59 -10.93
C LYS A 110 -27.89 10.54 -10.71
N LEU A 111 -26.66 10.07 -10.88
CA LEU A 111 -25.45 10.91 -10.76
C LEU A 111 -25.40 11.99 -11.85
N ASN A 112 -25.77 11.67 -13.08
CA ASN A 112 -25.83 12.64 -14.17
C ASN A 112 -26.94 13.66 -13.96
N ALA A 113 -28.13 13.22 -13.52
CA ALA A 113 -29.21 14.13 -13.16
C ALA A 113 -28.79 15.12 -12.05
N LEU A 114 -28.04 14.65 -11.05
CA LEU A 114 -27.51 15.52 -9.99
C LEU A 114 -26.51 16.57 -10.53
N LYS A 115 -25.64 16.18 -11.47
CA LYS A 115 -24.70 17.10 -12.13
C LYS A 115 -25.44 18.17 -12.95
N GLU A 116 -26.45 17.77 -13.73
CA GLU A 116 -27.27 18.70 -14.51
C GLU A 116 -27.98 19.73 -13.63
N ILE A 117 -28.57 19.30 -12.52
CA ILE A 117 -29.19 20.21 -11.54
C ILE A 117 -28.14 21.16 -10.94
N GLY A 118 -26.94 20.65 -10.63
CA GLY A 118 -25.83 21.47 -10.13
C GLY A 118 -25.43 22.59 -11.11
N LEU A 119 -25.35 22.27 -12.41
CA LEU A 119 -25.06 23.26 -13.46
C LEU A 119 -26.18 24.31 -13.58
N LYS A 120 -27.44 23.88 -13.53
CA LYS A 120 -28.60 24.81 -13.56
C LYS A 120 -28.63 25.74 -12.36
N ILE A 121 -28.39 25.23 -11.16
CA ILE A 121 -28.33 26.06 -9.94
C ILE A 121 -27.19 27.08 -10.05
N ALA A 122 -26.04 26.69 -10.61
CA ALA A 122 -24.92 27.61 -10.80
C ALA A 122 -25.26 28.75 -11.77
N ASP A 123 -25.88 28.42 -12.92
CA ASP A 123 -26.36 29.40 -13.91
C ASP A 123 -27.42 30.34 -13.31
N LEU A 124 -28.43 29.80 -12.62
CA LEU A 124 -29.46 30.61 -11.96
C LEU A 124 -28.89 31.54 -10.87
N LYS A 125 -27.91 31.08 -10.08
CA LYS A 125 -27.21 31.93 -9.10
C LYS A 125 -26.39 33.03 -9.73
N GLU A 126 -25.76 32.76 -10.86
CA GLU A 126 -25.04 33.77 -11.60
C GLU A 126 -26.00 34.85 -12.09
N ARG A 127 -27.12 34.44 -12.71
CA ARG A 127 -28.18 35.36 -13.15
C ARG A 127 -28.77 36.18 -12.00
N ALA A 128 -29.05 35.55 -10.85
CA ALA A 128 -29.55 36.25 -9.67
C ALA A 128 -28.57 37.33 -9.18
N ARG A 129 -27.27 37.02 -9.08
CA ARG A 129 -26.23 37.99 -8.68
C ARG A 129 -26.14 39.17 -9.64
N VAL A 130 -26.28 38.93 -10.94
CA VAL A 130 -26.28 39.99 -11.95
C VAL A 130 -27.49 40.90 -11.80
N LEU A 131 -28.68 40.32 -11.56
CA LEU A 131 -29.90 41.08 -11.36
C LEU A 131 -29.90 41.87 -10.04
N GLU A 132 -29.38 41.32 -8.94
CA GLU A 132 -29.20 42.03 -7.67
C GLU A 132 -28.34 43.28 -7.84
N LEU A 133 -27.26 43.18 -8.63
CA LEU A 133 -26.43 44.34 -8.95
C LEU A 133 -27.24 45.38 -9.74
N ILE A 134 -27.93 44.97 -10.79
CA ILE A 134 -28.75 45.86 -11.63
C ILE A 134 -29.85 46.57 -10.82
N ASP A 135 -30.53 45.84 -9.93
CA ASP A 135 -31.60 46.37 -9.06
C ASP A 135 -31.05 47.37 -8.04
N ARG A 136 -29.87 47.11 -7.44
CA ARG A 136 -29.19 48.06 -6.55
C ARG A 136 -28.91 49.42 -7.20
N PHE A 137 -28.61 49.44 -8.50
CA PHE A 137 -28.38 50.67 -9.25
C PHE A 137 -29.67 51.26 -9.86
N ASN A 138 -30.83 50.66 -9.59
CA ASN A 138 -32.13 51.05 -10.13
C ASN A 138 -32.13 51.16 -11.67
N ILE A 139 -31.40 50.26 -12.33
CA ILE A 139 -31.23 50.26 -13.78
C ILE A 139 -32.36 49.44 -14.40
N GLU A 140 -33.21 50.05 -15.21
CA GLU A 140 -34.25 49.32 -15.97
C GLU A 140 -33.64 48.68 -17.23
N PRO A 141 -33.55 47.34 -17.32
CA PRO A 141 -32.92 46.65 -18.46
C PRO A 141 -33.63 46.92 -19.78
N LYS A 142 -34.95 47.12 -19.71
CA LYS A 142 -35.81 47.38 -20.88
C LYS A 142 -35.42 48.68 -21.59
N VAL A 143 -35.13 49.73 -20.82
CA VAL A 143 -34.68 51.02 -21.36
C VAL A 143 -33.34 50.85 -22.06
N ILE A 144 -32.41 50.07 -21.49
CA ILE A 144 -31.10 49.81 -22.08
C ILE A 144 -31.20 48.99 -23.38
N ALA A 145 -32.10 48.02 -23.42
CA ALA A 145 -32.29 47.14 -24.59
C ALA A 145 -32.89 47.88 -25.80
N GLU A 146 -33.68 48.93 -25.57
CA GLU A 146 -34.35 49.72 -26.62
C GLU A 146 -33.45 50.83 -27.23
N LEU A 147 -32.26 51.08 -26.67
CA LEU A 147 -31.32 52.08 -27.18
C LEU A 147 -30.73 51.67 -28.53
N ARG A 148 -30.98 52.48 -29.57
CA ARG A 148 -30.47 52.22 -30.94
C ARG A 148 -29.08 52.81 -31.20
N LEU A 149 -28.69 53.86 -30.49
CA LEU A 149 -27.46 54.63 -30.76
C LEU A 149 -26.35 54.42 -29.71
N ILE A 150 -26.73 53.98 -28.51
CA ILE A 150 -25.84 53.80 -27.35
C ILE A 150 -25.84 52.33 -26.97
N ARG A 151 -24.65 51.79 -26.70
CA ARG A 151 -24.46 50.44 -26.18
C ARG A 151 -23.92 50.51 -24.77
N VAL A 152 -24.57 49.79 -23.87
CA VAL A 152 -24.19 49.71 -22.46
C VAL A 152 -23.46 48.40 -22.20
N PHE A 153 -22.38 48.48 -21.44
CA PHE A 153 -21.61 47.37 -20.90
C PHE A 153 -21.69 47.42 -19.38
N ILE A 154 -22.05 46.30 -18.76
CA ILE A 154 -21.95 46.11 -17.32
C ILE A 154 -20.84 45.09 -17.11
N ALA A 155 -19.84 45.44 -16.29
CA ALA A 155 -18.71 44.57 -16.03
C ALA A 155 -18.30 44.58 -14.55
N ILE A 156 -17.72 43.47 -14.10
CA ILE A 156 -17.08 43.36 -12.78
C ILE A 156 -15.57 43.36 -12.97
N VAL A 157 -14.87 44.24 -12.26
CA VAL A 157 -13.42 44.45 -12.38
C VAL A 157 -12.76 44.36 -11.02
N SER A 158 -11.50 43.90 -10.96
CA SER A 158 -10.69 44.05 -9.75
C SER A 158 -10.37 45.53 -9.44
N ALA A 159 -10.44 45.92 -8.16
CA ALA A 159 -10.20 47.28 -7.70
C ALA A 159 -8.81 47.84 -8.08
N GLY A 160 -7.82 46.97 -8.32
CA GLY A 160 -6.49 47.38 -8.77
C GLY A 160 -6.45 47.87 -10.23
N HIS A 161 -7.38 47.44 -11.08
CA HIS A 161 -7.38 47.79 -12.51
C HIS A 161 -8.25 49.00 -12.86
N ILE A 162 -9.07 49.49 -11.91
CA ILE A 162 -10.01 50.59 -12.18
C ILE A 162 -9.29 51.88 -12.65
N VAL A 163 -8.16 52.22 -12.04
CA VAL A 163 -7.39 53.42 -12.40
C VAL A 163 -6.85 53.32 -13.82
N SER A 164 -6.38 52.14 -14.22
CA SER A 164 -5.88 51.88 -15.58
C SER A 164 -6.99 51.91 -16.63
N ILE A 165 -8.17 51.36 -16.30
CA ILE A 165 -9.35 51.39 -17.16
C ILE A 165 -9.85 52.83 -17.35
N VAL A 166 -9.95 53.61 -16.27
CA VAL A 166 -10.37 55.02 -16.34
C VAL A 166 -9.42 55.84 -17.22
N ARG A 167 -8.10 55.60 -17.12
CA ARG A 167 -7.11 56.24 -18.01
C ARG A 167 -7.30 55.86 -19.48
N ALA A 168 -7.63 54.60 -19.77
CA ALA A 168 -7.89 54.14 -21.13
C ALA A 168 -9.19 54.75 -21.71
N PHE A 169 -10.15 55.10 -20.85
CA PHE A 169 -11.41 55.73 -21.23
C PHE A 169 -11.32 57.24 -21.45
N SER A 170 -10.29 57.92 -20.94
CA SER A 170 -10.16 59.39 -20.99
C SER A 170 -10.26 60.01 -22.38
N ASN A 171 -9.93 59.26 -23.45
CA ASN A 171 -9.93 59.74 -24.83
C ASN A 171 -11.20 59.37 -25.61
N LEU A 172 -12.18 58.71 -24.97
CA LEU A 172 -13.41 58.26 -25.61
C LEU A 172 -14.62 59.04 -25.07
N PRO A 173 -15.62 59.38 -25.92
CA PRO A 173 -16.85 60.03 -25.48
C PRO A 173 -17.79 58.99 -24.83
N ILE A 174 -17.43 58.52 -23.63
CA ILE A 174 -18.17 57.49 -22.88
C ILE A 174 -18.60 58.00 -21.51
N ILE A 175 -19.74 57.51 -21.04
CA ILE A 175 -20.21 57.73 -19.68
C ILE A 175 -19.91 56.46 -18.91
N TYR A 176 -19.19 56.57 -17.79
CA TYR A 176 -18.94 55.44 -16.91
C TYR A 176 -19.29 55.77 -15.46
N HIS A 177 -19.77 54.76 -14.74
CA HIS A 177 -20.03 54.80 -13.31
C HIS A 177 -19.45 53.56 -12.68
N PHE A 178 -18.81 53.69 -11.52
CA PHE A 178 -18.29 52.54 -10.80
C PHE A 178 -18.63 52.62 -9.31
N GLU A 179 -18.95 51.47 -8.73
CA GLU A 179 -19.20 51.34 -7.29
C GLU A 179 -18.46 50.12 -6.77
N LYS A 180 -17.93 50.22 -5.55
CA LYS A 180 -17.20 49.11 -4.93
C LYS A 180 -18.20 48.05 -4.45
N ILE A 181 -18.07 46.83 -4.97
CA ILE A 181 -18.77 45.65 -4.45
C ILE A 181 -17.93 45.07 -3.29
N SER A 182 -18.57 44.39 -2.33
CA SER A 182 -17.90 43.80 -1.15
C SER A 182 -16.60 43.07 -1.52
N GLY A 183 -15.48 43.43 -0.89
CA GLY A 183 -14.13 42.90 -1.14
C GLY A 183 -13.24 43.77 -2.06
N LYS A 184 -12.50 43.12 -2.98
CA LYS A 184 -11.58 43.73 -3.98
C LYS A 184 -12.22 43.87 -5.39
N ARG A 185 -13.54 43.74 -5.52
CA ARG A 185 -14.25 43.80 -6.82
C ARG A 185 -15.04 45.10 -6.94
N VAL A 186 -15.12 45.65 -8.14
CA VAL A 186 -15.75 46.93 -8.48
C VAL A 186 -16.75 46.67 -9.59
N PHE A 187 -17.97 47.13 -9.40
CA PHE A 187 -18.98 47.21 -10.44
C PHE A 187 -18.64 48.35 -11.38
N LEU A 188 -18.68 48.13 -12.68
CA LEU A 188 -18.43 49.13 -13.70
C LEU A 188 -19.58 49.13 -14.71
N PHE A 189 -20.25 50.26 -14.82
CA PHE A 189 -21.26 50.56 -15.83
C PHE A 189 -20.64 51.50 -16.85
N VAL A 190 -20.65 51.13 -18.14
CA VAL A 190 -20.11 51.96 -19.24
C VAL A 190 -21.13 52.07 -20.35
N ALA A 191 -21.52 53.29 -20.70
CA ALA A 191 -22.35 53.61 -21.86
C ALA A 191 -21.51 54.32 -22.92
N ALA A 192 -21.49 53.76 -24.13
CA ALA A 192 -20.71 54.26 -25.26
C ALA A 192 -21.56 54.33 -26.54
N MET A 193 -21.19 55.19 -27.50
CA MET A 193 -21.82 55.17 -28.82
C MET A 193 -21.58 53.83 -29.53
N LEU A 194 -22.50 53.44 -30.40
CA LEU A 194 -22.41 52.16 -31.13
C LEU A 194 -21.08 51.98 -31.89
N LYS A 195 -20.57 53.08 -32.47
CA LYS A 195 -19.28 53.15 -33.19
C LYS A 195 -18.06 52.82 -32.31
N ASP A 196 -18.11 53.17 -31.03
CA ASP A 196 -16.99 53.01 -30.09
C ASP A 196 -17.11 51.72 -29.26
N SER A 197 -18.22 50.99 -29.42
CA SER A 197 -18.54 49.82 -28.61
C SER A 197 -17.55 48.66 -28.73
N GLN A 198 -16.93 48.47 -29.89
CA GLN A 198 -15.89 47.46 -30.08
C GLN A 198 -14.59 47.81 -29.35
N ILE A 199 -14.26 49.11 -29.30
CA ILE A 199 -13.06 49.62 -28.61
C ILE A 199 -13.25 49.45 -27.10
N VAL A 200 -14.41 49.84 -26.58
CA VAL A 200 -14.76 49.66 -25.16
C VAL A 200 -14.75 48.19 -24.74
N ARG A 201 -15.32 47.30 -25.56
CA ARG A 201 -15.26 45.85 -25.29
C ARG A 201 -13.82 45.34 -25.21
N LYS A 202 -12.96 45.70 -26.16
CA LYS A 202 -11.54 45.30 -26.14
C LYS A 202 -10.79 45.82 -24.91
N ILE A 203 -11.07 47.05 -24.49
CA ILE A 203 -10.46 47.62 -23.27
C ILE A 203 -10.87 46.79 -22.04
N LEU A 204 -12.16 46.48 -21.91
CA LEU A 204 -12.68 45.67 -20.82
C LEU A 204 -12.07 44.26 -20.82
N GLU A 205 -12.00 43.59 -21.97
CA GLU A 205 -11.37 42.27 -22.13
C GLU A 205 -9.87 42.29 -21.81
N THR A 206 -9.15 43.39 -22.12
CA THR A 206 -7.70 43.53 -21.86
C THR A 206 -7.36 43.60 -20.37
N TYR A 207 -8.30 44.07 -19.54
CA TYR A 207 -8.12 44.22 -18.09
C TYR A 207 -8.85 43.14 -17.29
N ASP A 208 -9.13 41.98 -17.92
CA ASP A 208 -9.85 40.85 -17.33
C ASP A 208 -11.20 41.25 -16.68
N ALA A 209 -11.91 42.21 -17.30
CA ALA A 209 -13.24 42.60 -16.85
C ALA A 209 -14.27 41.56 -17.27
N GLU A 210 -15.04 41.05 -16.31
CA GLU A 210 -16.10 40.09 -16.55
C GLU A 210 -17.35 40.82 -17.07
N ILE A 211 -17.56 40.81 -18.39
CA ILE A 211 -18.69 41.51 -19.04
C ILE A 211 -19.98 40.68 -18.88
N LEU A 212 -20.98 41.25 -18.22
CA LEU A 212 -22.27 40.61 -17.96
C LEU A 212 -23.19 40.76 -19.19
N SER A 213 -23.54 39.65 -19.83
CA SER A 213 -24.28 39.61 -21.10
C SER A 213 -25.81 39.54 -20.95
N ILE A 214 -26.31 39.45 -19.72
CA ILE A 214 -27.69 39.08 -19.34
C ILE A 214 -28.78 40.10 -19.71
N LEU A 215 -28.43 41.33 -20.09
CA LEU A 215 -29.42 42.40 -20.31
C LEU A 215 -30.37 42.19 -21.49
N LYS A 216 -30.08 41.27 -22.43
CA LYS A 216 -30.91 41.08 -23.63
C LYS A 216 -32.15 40.21 -23.43
N ASP A 217 -32.14 39.35 -22.41
CA ASP A 217 -33.19 38.32 -22.24
C ASP A 217 -34.19 38.64 -21.12
N VAL A 218 -33.98 39.74 -20.38
CA VAL A 218 -34.82 40.15 -19.25
C VAL A 218 -36.03 40.95 -19.76
N LYS A 219 -37.21 40.31 -19.78
CA LYS A 219 -38.46 40.93 -20.26
C LYS A 219 -39.26 41.64 -19.15
N ARG A 220 -38.97 41.36 -17.88
CA ARG A 220 -39.70 41.85 -16.69
C ARG A 220 -38.89 42.89 -15.92
N LYS A 221 -39.51 43.51 -14.92
CA LYS A 221 -38.77 44.36 -13.96
C LYS A 221 -37.74 43.49 -13.21
N PRO A 222 -36.54 44.01 -12.90
CA PRO A 222 -35.48 43.26 -12.21
C PRO A 222 -35.97 42.56 -10.93
N SER A 223 -36.79 43.22 -10.13
CA SER A 223 -37.32 42.68 -8.87
C SER A 223 -38.33 41.53 -9.07
N GLU A 224 -39.12 41.55 -10.16
CA GLU A 224 -40.04 40.46 -10.54
C GLU A 224 -39.29 39.26 -11.14
N GLU A 225 -38.26 39.51 -11.94
CA GLU A 225 -37.40 38.47 -12.52
C GLU A 225 -36.56 37.79 -11.44
N LEU A 226 -36.06 38.55 -10.46
CA LEU A 226 -35.33 38.03 -9.32
C LEU A 226 -36.21 37.12 -8.46
N SER A 227 -37.47 37.50 -8.23
CA SER A 227 -38.45 36.65 -7.53
C SER A 227 -38.72 35.34 -8.29
N TYR A 228 -38.81 35.41 -9.62
CA TYR A 228 -39.00 34.23 -10.47
C TYR A 228 -37.78 33.29 -10.45
N ILE A 229 -36.56 33.84 -10.53
CA ILE A 229 -35.32 33.05 -10.42
C ILE A 229 -35.18 32.44 -9.03
N GLN A 230 -35.57 33.16 -7.98
CA GLN A 230 -35.57 32.64 -6.61
C GLN A 230 -36.51 31.43 -6.48
N GLN A 231 -37.71 31.51 -7.06
CA GLN A 231 -38.64 30.37 -7.12
C GLN A 231 -38.03 29.17 -7.88
N GLN A 232 -37.40 29.40 -9.03
CA GLN A 232 -36.72 28.33 -9.78
C GLN A 232 -35.54 27.71 -9.01
N LEU A 233 -34.78 28.53 -8.27
CA LEU A 233 -33.71 28.04 -7.41
C LEU A 233 -34.27 27.13 -6.32
N ASP A 234 -35.36 27.53 -5.66
CA ASP A 234 -36.00 26.73 -4.61
C ASP A 234 -36.53 25.40 -5.16
N GLU A 235 -37.15 25.41 -6.35
CA GLU A 235 -37.59 24.19 -7.05
C GLU A 235 -36.42 23.25 -7.39
N GLU A 236 -35.32 23.78 -7.93
CA GLU A 236 -34.13 22.99 -8.26
C GLU A 236 -33.39 22.50 -7.00
N TYR A 237 -33.41 23.26 -5.90
CA TYR A 237 -32.89 22.81 -4.61
C TYR A 237 -33.72 21.66 -4.03
N ALA A 238 -35.05 21.74 -4.08
CA ALA A 238 -35.93 20.67 -3.66
C ALA A 238 -35.72 19.41 -4.51
N ARG A 239 -35.55 19.58 -5.83
CA ARG A 239 -35.23 18.48 -6.76
C ARG A 239 -33.87 17.85 -6.44
N ARG A 240 -32.85 18.67 -6.19
CA ARG A 240 -31.51 18.23 -5.77
C ARG A 240 -31.60 17.41 -4.49
N GLU A 241 -32.33 17.88 -3.50
CA GLU A 241 -32.51 17.17 -2.23
C GLU A 241 -33.20 15.81 -2.44
N LYS A 242 -34.24 15.75 -3.26
CA LYS A 242 -34.94 14.51 -3.61
C LYS A 242 -33.99 13.49 -4.25
N ILE A 243 -33.24 13.88 -5.28
CA ILE A 243 -32.29 12.99 -5.96
C ILE A 243 -31.16 12.58 -5.02
N THR A 244 -30.68 13.50 -4.18
CA THR A 244 -29.65 13.21 -3.18
C THR A 244 -30.13 12.16 -2.18
N LYS A 245 -31.37 12.27 -1.68
CA LYS A 245 -32.00 11.25 -0.82
C LYS A 245 -32.13 9.90 -1.52
N GLU A 246 -32.47 9.91 -2.81
CA GLU A 246 -32.52 8.68 -3.60
C GLU A 246 -31.15 8.03 -3.79
N ILE A 247 -30.09 8.83 -4.00
CA ILE A 247 -28.71 8.32 -4.08
C ILE A 247 -28.26 7.74 -2.74
N TYR A 248 -28.59 8.38 -1.62
CA TYR A 248 -28.27 7.84 -0.29
C TYR A 248 -28.93 6.48 0.02
N LYS A 249 -30.04 6.15 -0.65
CA LYS A 249 -30.69 4.83 -0.54
C LYS A 249 -30.05 3.75 -1.42
N LEU A 250 -29.26 4.13 -2.44
CA LEU A 250 -28.63 3.17 -3.35
C LEU A 250 -27.60 2.26 -2.66
N PRO A 251 -26.71 2.77 -1.76
CA PRO A 251 -25.82 1.92 -0.99
C PRO A 251 -26.55 0.88 -0.13
N GLU A 252 -27.68 1.23 0.48
CA GLU A 252 -28.48 0.28 1.28
C GLU A 252 -29.14 -0.78 0.40
N LYS A 253 -29.62 -0.38 -0.79
CA LYS A 253 -30.29 -1.27 -1.76
C LYS A 253 -29.33 -2.23 -2.46
N TYR A 254 -28.18 -1.74 -2.90
CA TYR A 254 -27.25 -2.48 -3.77
C TYR A 254 -25.90 -2.80 -3.13
N GLY A 255 -25.57 -2.27 -1.96
CA GLY A 255 -24.23 -2.38 -1.38
C GLY A 255 -23.76 -3.81 -1.20
N ASP A 256 -24.56 -4.64 -0.54
CA ASP A 256 -24.22 -6.05 -0.31
C ASP A 256 -24.19 -6.86 -1.60
N ARG A 257 -25.12 -6.57 -2.52
CA ARG A 257 -25.18 -7.23 -3.81
C ARG A 257 -23.96 -6.89 -4.68
N LEU A 258 -23.57 -5.61 -4.76
CA LEU A 258 -22.39 -5.16 -5.50
C LEU A 258 -21.09 -5.80 -4.97
N LEU A 259 -20.96 -5.95 -3.64
CA LEU A 259 -19.83 -6.66 -3.05
C LEU A 259 -19.82 -8.14 -3.46
N SER A 260 -20.97 -8.81 -3.42
CA SER A 260 -21.08 -10.21 -3.86
C SER A 260 -20.82 -10.39 -5.36
N LEU A 261 -21.28 -9.44 -6.19
CA LEU A 261 -21.06 -9.44 -7.64
C LEU A 261 -19.58 -9.23 -7.96
N ARG A 262 -18.89 -8.34 -7.22
CA ARG A 262 -17.45 -8.15 -7.35
C ARG A 262 -16.68 -9.44 -7.05
N GLU A 263 -16.99 -10.10 -5.93
CA GLU A 263 -16.35 -11.37 -5.57
C GLU A 263 -16.63 -12.46 -6.61
N ALA A 264 -17.88 -12.57 -7.08
CA ALA A 264 -18.27 -13.53 -8.11
C ALA A 264 -17.52 -13.28 -9.43
N LEU A 265 -17.40 -12.02 -9.86
CA LEU A 265 -16.64 -11.64 -11.06
C LEU A 265 -15.16 -11.96 -10.92
N LEU A 266 -14.52 -11.61 -9.80
CA LEU A 266 -13.10 -11.91 -9.56
C LEU A 266 -12.84 -13.42 -9.57
N ASN A 267 -13.76 -14.21 -9.00
CA ASN A 267 -13.67 -15.67 -9.03
C ASN A 267 -13.85 -16.21 -10.45
N ALA A 268 -14.83 -15.71 -11.20
CA ALA A 268 -15.07 -16.11 -12.59
C ALA A 268 -13.89 -15.73 -13.51
N GLU A 269 -13.33 -14.54 -13.32
CA GLU A 269 -12.15 -14.06 -14.05
C GLU A 269 -10.94 -14.97 -13.79
N ARG A 270 -10.63 -15.26 -12.51
CA ARG A 270 -9.54 -16.16 -12.14
C ARG A 270 -9.75 -17.56 -12.72
N PHE A 271 -10.96 -18.10 -12.57
CA PHE A 271 -11.30 -19.43 -13.10
C PHE A 271 -11.11 -19.49 -14.63
N LEU A 272 -11.62 -18.50 -15.37
CA LEU A 272 -11.52 -18.47 -16.82
C LEU A 272 -10.08 -18.24 -17.30
N LYS A 273 -9.31 -17.37 -16.62
CA LYS A 273 -7.87 -17.21 -16.87
C LYS A 273 -7.14 -18.56 -16.72
N THR A 274 -7.41 -19.28 -15.63
CA THR A 274 -6.87 -20.63 -15.44
C THR A 274 -7.33 -21.59 -16.52
N LYS A 275 -8.63 -21.64 -16.84
CA LYS A 275 -9.21 -22.53 -17.87
C LYS A 275 -8.61 -22.30 -19.25
N TYR A 276 -8.30 -21.07 -19.62
CA TYR A 276 -7.77 -20.73 -20.94
C TYR A 276 -6.25 -20.87 -21.05
N ALA A 277 -5.54 -20.84 -19.92
CA ALA A 277 -4.09 -21.05 -19.86
C ALA A 277 -3.68 -22.51 -19.62
N VAL A 278 -4.63 -23.44 -19.58
CA VAL A 278 -4.40 -24.90 -19.52
C VAL A 278 -4.18 -25.43 -20.94
N GLN A 279 -3.20 -26.30 -21.12
CA GLN A 279 -2.91 -26.94 -22.40
C GLN A 279 -4.02 -27.93 -22.79
N LYS A 280 -4.48 -27.86 -24.05
CA LYS A 280 -5.60 -28.65 -24.56
C LYS A 280 -5.22 -29.35 -25.86
N SER A 281 -5.70 -30.58 -26.00
CA SER A 281 -5.74 -31.36 -27.24
C SER A 281 -7.20 -31.55 -27.67
N GLU A 282 -7.48 -32.34 -28.72
CA GLU A 282 -8.85 -32.56 -29.24
C GLU A 282 -9.79 -33.21 -28.23
N HIS A 283 -9.26 -34.04 -27.32
CA HIS A 283 -10.06 -34.80 -26.35
C HIS A 283 -9.53 -34.72 -24.92
N LEU A 284 -8.30 -34.23 -24.73
CA LEU A 284 -7.60 -34.23 -23.45
C LEU A 284 -7.22 -32.80 -23.04
N ALA A 285 -7.22 -32.55 -21.73
CA ALA A 285 -6.69 -31.34 -21.14
C ALA A 285 -5.62 -31.71 -20.10
N LEU A 286 -4.51 -30.96 -20.13
CA LEU A 286 -3.35 -31.15 -19.27
C LEU A 286 -3.18 -29.94 -18.35
N ILE A 287 -3.44 -30.14 -17.05
CA ILE A 287 -3.25 -29.11 -16.02
C ILE A 287 -1.92 -29.40 -15.33
N ALA A 288 -0.91 -28.56 -15.59
CA ALA A 288 0.37 -28.61 -14.91
C ALA A 288 0.39 -27.63 -13.72
N GLY A 289 1.04 -28.01 -12.63
CA GLY A 289 1.19 -27.12 -11.48
C GLY A 289 2.00 -27.71 -10.33
N TYR A 290 2.11 -26.95 -9.25
CA TYR A 290 2.89 -27.29 -8.07
C TYR A 290 2.02 -27.48 -6.83
N VAL A 291 2.33 -28.52 -6.06
CA VAL A 291 1.66 -28.87 -4.79
C VAL A 291 2.70 -29.26 -3.76
N PRO A 292 2.53 -28.91 -2.48
CA PRO A 292 3.40 -29.44 -1.43
C PRO A 292 3.41 -30.97 -1.43
N LYS A 293 4.60 -31.57 -1.32
CA LYS A 293 4.77 -33.04 -1.40
C LYS A 293 3.96 -33.78 -0.34
N SER A 294 3.70 -33.16 0.80
CA SER A 294 2.84 -33.70 1.86
C SER A 294 1.36 -33.78 1.46
N TYR A 295 0.91 -32.95 0.53
CA TYR A 295 -0.49 -32.78 0.13
C TYR A 295 -0.88 -33.60 -1.09
N ILE A 296 0.07 -34.24 -1.79
CA ILE A 296 -0.18 -35.07 -2.98
C ILE A 296 -1.24 -36.16 -2.70
N ARG A 297 -1.13 -36.84 -1.56
CA ARG A 297 -2.05 -37.92 -1.19
C ARG A 297 -3.46 -37.39 -0.93
N ASN A 298 -3.57 -36.23 -0.27
CA ASN A 298 -4.85 -35.59 0.03
C ASN A 298 -5.50 -35.07 -1.26
N LEU A 299 -4.70 -34.49 -2.16
CA LEU A 299 -5.16 -34.05 -3.48
C LEU A 299 -5.72 -35.24 -4.28
N ARG A 300 -5.00 -36.37 -4.32
CA ARG A 300 -5.47 -37.56 -5.03
C ARG A 300 -6.81 -38.06 -4.48
N TYR A 301 -6.94 -38.17 -3.16
CA TYR A 301 -8.19 -38.56 -2.52
C TYR A 301 -9.35 -37.60 -2.82
N HIS A 302 -9.07 -36.28 -2.82
CA HIS A 302 -10.06 -35.26 -3.15
C HIS A 302 -10.54 -35.38 -4.60
N LEU A 303 -9.60 -35.52 -5.54
CA LEU A 303 -9.91 -35.69 -6.95
C LEU A 303 -10.64 -37.02 -7.23
N ASP A 304 -10.26 -38.12 -6.57
CA ASP A 304 -10.95 -39.41 -6.68
C ASP A 304 -12.41 -39.31 -6.26
N ARG A 305 -12.71 -38.56 -5.20
CA ARG A 305 -14.08 -38.34 -4.72
C ARG A 305 -14.94 -37.54 -5.71
N GLU A 306 -14.41 -36.45 -6.23
CA GLU A 306 -15.18 -35.52 -7.10
C GLU A 306 -15.28 -36.03 -8.54
N LEU A 307 -14.19 -36.59 -9.08
CA LEU A 307 -14.09 -36.98 -10.49
C LEU A 307 -14.40 -38.45 -10.73
N LYS A 308 -14.53 -39.27 -9.66
CA LYS A 308 -14.84 -40.71 -9.73
C LYS A 308 -13.86 -41.47 -10.64
N GLY A 309 -12.57 -41.15 -10.54
CA GLY A 309 -11.50 -41.81 -11.31
C GLY A 309 -11.33 -41.34 -12.76
N ARG A 310 -11.99 -40.25 -13.19
CA ARG A 310 -11.89 -39.70 -14.56
C ARG A 310 -10.67 -38.79 -14.78
N PHE A 311 -9.56 -39.05 -14.09
CA PHE A 311 -8.33 -38.28 -14.22
C PHE A 311 -7.10 -39.19 -14.04
N ILE A 312 -5.97 -38.73 -14.57
CA ILE A 312 -4.67 -39.38 -14.38
C ILE A 312 -3.71 -38.34 -13.81
N ILE A 313 -3.01 -38.70 -12.73
CA ILE A 313 -1.97 -37.85 -12.12
C ILE A 313 -0.61 -38.41 -12.49
N PHE A 314 0.20 -37.58 -13.13
CA PHE A 314 1.63 -37.78 -13.26
C PHE A 314 2.35 -36.87 -12.26
N SER A 315 3.30 -37.44 -11.52
CA SER A 315 4.20 -36.66 -10.68
C SER A 315 5.59 -36.84 -11.26
N ASP A 316 6.13 -35.79 -11.87
CA ASP A 316 7.54 -35.77 -12.19
C ASP A 316 8.30 -35.70 -10.87
N GLY A 317 9.04 -36.76 -10.58
CA GLY A 317 9.83 -36.88 -9.35
C GLY A 317 11.05 -35.95 -9.33
N GLN A 318 11.26 -35.15 -10.38
CA GLN A 318 12.40 -34.25 -10.54
C GLN A 318 11.99 -32.79 -10.29
N ALA A 319 12.87 -32.09 -9.58
CA ALA A 319 12.77 -30.65 -9.35
C ALA A 319 12.89 -29.94 -10.70
N VAL A 320 11.82 -29.24 -11.08
CA VAL A 320 11.81 -28.33 -12.22
C VAL A 320 12.44 -27.00 -11.77
N ASP A 321 12.98 -26.24 -12.72
CA ASP A 321 13.55 -24.92 -12.51
C ASP A 321 12.54 -23.99 -11.79
N ASP A 322 12.97 -23.46 -10.64
CA ASP A 322 12.31 -22.44 -9.82
C ASP A 322 10.87 -22.76 -9.33
N PRO A 323 10.69 -23.76 -8.44
CA PRO A 323 9.38 -24.05 -7.86
C PRO A 323 8.93 -22.93 -6.88
N PRO A 324 7.62 -22.68 -6.75
CA PRO A 324 7.11 -21.66 -5.84
C PRO A 324 7.42 -22.01 -4.37
N THR A 325 7.86 -21.00 -3.60
CA THR A 325 8.20 -21.17 -2.19
C THR A 325 6.96 -21.23 -1.30
N PHE A 326 6.72 -22.36 -0.64
CA PHE A 326 5.68 -22.49 0.39
C PHE A 326 6.30 -22.53 1.80
N LEU A 327 5.97 -21.54 2.63
CA LEU A 327 6.43 -21.46 4.02
C LEU A 327 5.42 -22.13 4.96
N ARG A 328 5.89 -23.11 5.72
CA ARG A 328 5.10 -23.81 6.73
C ARG A 328 5.64 -23.55 8.12
N ASN A 329 5.17 -22.46 8.72
CA ASN A 329 5.55 -22.07 10.07
C ASN A 329 4.43 -22.34 11.09
N PRO A 330 4.78 -22.66 12.35
CA PRO A 330 3.80 -22.76 13.43
C PRO A 330 3.15 -21.39 13.67
N ARG A 331 1.95 -21.38 14.26
CA ARG A 331 1.10 -20.18 14.38
C ARG A 331 1.83 -18.95 14.93
N PHE A 332 2.66 -19.13 15.96
CA PHE A 332 3.42 -18.02 16.57
C PHE A 332 4.48 -17.44 15.61
N ILE A 333 5.22 -18.30 14.89
CA ILE A 333 6.27 -17.88 13.94
C ILE A 333 5.65 -17.32 12.66
N LYS A 334 4.48 -17.84 12.26
CA LYS A 334 3.76 -17.44 11.03
C LYS A 334 3.48 -15.94 10.97
N SER A 335 3.26 -15.29 12.10
CA SER A 335 3.00 -13.85 12.15
C SER A 335 4.23 -13.03 11.72
N PHE A 336 5.44 -13.54 11.97
CA PHE A 336 6.70 -12.91 11.55
C PHE A 336 7.02 -13.10 10.06
N GLU A 337 6.28 -13.96 9.33
CA GLU A 337 6.45 -14.10 7.87
C GLU A 337 6.23 -12.79 7.12
N ILE A 338 5.43 -11.87 7.68
CA ILE A 338 5.22 -10.54 7.09
C ILE A 338 6.57 -9.80 7.00
N ILE A 339 7.39 -9.87 8.05
CA ILE A 339 8.70 -9.21 8.07
C ILE A 339 9.62 -9.83 7.03
N THR A 340 9.65 -11.16 6.93
CA THR A 340 10.43 -11.87 5.92
C THR A 340 10.00 -11.46 4.51
N LYS A 341 8.69 -11.47 4.23
CA LYS A 341 8.12 -11.12 2.92
C LYS A 341 8.41 -9.68 2.47
N LEU A 342 8.60 -8.75 3.41
CA LEU A 342 8.99 -7.37 3.09
C LEU A 342 10.41 -7.27 2.50
N TYR A 343 11.32 -8.15 2.91
CA TYR A 343 12.69 -8.21 2.39
C TYR A 343 12.83 -9.13 1.18
N GLY A 344 11.92 -10.08 1.01
CA GLY A 344 11.90 -11.04 -0.09
C GLY A 344 11.58 -12.44 0.41
N LEU A 345 10.98 -13.27 -0.46
CA LEU A 345 10.82 -14.68 -0.15
C LEU A 345 12.18 -15.39 -0.26
N PRO A 346 12.51 -16.31 0.67
CA PRO A 346 13.70 -17.12 0.53
C PRO A 346 13.60 -17.99 -0.73
N ASN A 347 14.74 -18.25 -1.35
CA ASN A 347 14.79 -19.22 -2.44
C ASN A 347 14.40 -20.61 -1.93
N TYR A 348 13.96 -21.47 -2.83
CA TYR A 348 13.48 -22.81 -2.47
C TYR A 348 14.54 -23.66 -1.72
N ASP A 349 15.82 -23.48 -2.07
CA ASP A 349 16.97 -24.16 -1.45
C ASP A 349 17.63 -23.36 -0.31
N GLU A 350 16.92 -22.40 0.27
CA GLU A 350 17.39 -21.61 1.42
C GLU A 350 16.65 -21.94 2.70
N ILE A 351 17.32 -21.72 3.84
CA ILE A 351 16.66 -21.75 5.13
C ILE A 351 15.74 -20.55 5.26
N ASP A 352 14.50 -20.83 5.67
CA ASP A 352 13.56 -19.80 6.11
C ASP A 352 14.13 -19.07 7.34
N PRO A 353 14.41 -17.74 7.26
CA PRO A 353 14.93 -16.97 8.39
C PRO A 353 13.85 -16.60 9.41
N THR A 354 12.56 -16.81 9.10
CA THR A 354 11.41 -16.39 9.91
C THR A 354 11.49 -16.89 11.37
N PRO A 355 11.87 -18.15 11.67
CA PRO A 355 12.03 -18.61 13.05
C PRO A 355 13.06 -17.82 13.86
N PHE A 356 14.17 -17.42 13.23
CA PHE A 356 15.21 -16.61 13.89
C PHE A 356 14.71 -15.20 14.13
N ILE A 357 14.05 -14.60 13.14
CA ILE A 357 13.42 -13.27 13.24
C ILE A 357 12.38 -13.26 14.37
N ALA A 358 11.54 -14.28 14.47
CA ALA A 358 10.51 -14.39 15.50
C ALA A 358 11.08 -14.36 16.93
N PHE A 359 12.35 -14.73 17.11
CA PHE A 359 13.04 -14.69 18.40
C PHE A 359 13.88 -13.41 18.57
N THR A 360 14.71 -13.07 17.58
CA THR A 360 15.66 -11.96 17.70
C THR A 360 14.97 -10.60 17.63
N PHE A 361 13.89 -10.47 16.86
CA PHE A 361 13.20 -9.19 16.67
C PHE A 361 12.54 -8.69 17.97
N PRO A 362 11.68 -9.47 18.68
CA PRO A 362 11.12 -9.03 19.96
C PRO A 362 12.18 -8.82 21.04
N LEU A 363 13.26 -9.62 21.04
CA LEU A 363 14.35 -9.51 22.00
C LEU A 363 15.11 -8.18 21.84
N ILE A 364 15.55 -7.87 20.62
CA ILE A 364 16.28 -6.62 20.33
C ILE A 364 15.36 -5.42 20.58
N PHE A 365 14.10 -5.47 20.14
CA PHE A 365 13.11 -4.42 20.42
C PHE A 365 12.95 -4.20 21.93
N GLY A 366 12.84 -5.27 22.71
CA GLY A 366 12.73 -5.19 24.16
C GLY A 366 13.90 -4.45 24.80
N LEU A 367 15.13 -4.74 24.36
CA LEU A 367 16.34 -4.06 24.85
C LEU A 367 16.43 -2.59 24.43
N MET A 368 15.83 -2.22 23.30
CA MET A 368 15.79 -0.83 22.81
C MET A 368 14.75 0.02 23.54
N PHE A 369 13.63 -0.58 23.94
CA PHE A 369 12.51 0.14 24.56
C PHE A 369 12.58 0.08 26.10
N GLY A 370 12.92 -1.08 26.65
CA GLY A 370 13.43 -1.26 28.02
C GLY A 370 12.53 -0.77 29.16
N ASP A 371 11.21 -0.75 29.01
CA ASP A 371 10.28 -0.23 30.02
C ASP A 371 9.15 -1.21 30.30
N LEU A 372 8.93 -1.52 31.59
CA LEU A 372 7.88 -2.44 32.05
C LEU A 372 6.48 -1.85 31.84
N GLY A 373 6.27 -0.59 32.20
CA GLY A 373 4.96 0.07 32.15
C GLY A 373 4.50 0.31 30.72
N HIS A 374 5.34 0.95 29.91
CA HIS A 374 5.03 1.15 28.50
C HIS A 374 5.00 -0.17 27.72
N GLY A 375 5.88 -1.12 28.05
CA GLY A 375 5.85 -2.48 27.49
C GLY A 375 4.54 -3.21 27.80
N LEU A 376 4.01 -3.07 29.02
CA LEU A 376 2.74 -3.68 29.41
C LEU A 376 1.56 -3.03 28.67
N ILE A 377 1.56 -1.70 28.49
CA ILE A 377 0.56 -1.01 27.68
C ILE A 377 0.61 -1.49 26.23
N LEU A 378 1.80 -1.62 25.65
CA LEU A 378 1.97 -2.16 24.29
C LEU A 378 1.46 -3.60 24.21
N PHE A 379 1.79 -4.45 25.19
CA PHE A 379 1.35 -5.84 25.22
C PHE A 379 -0.18 -5.96 25.32
N LEU A 380 -0.79 -5.29 26.30
CA LEU A 380 -2.23 -5.31 26.52
C LEU A 380 -3.01 -4.63 25.39
N GLY A 381 -2.51 -3.49 24.89
CA GLY A 381 -3.09 -2.79 23.74
C GLY A 381 -3.06 -3.65 22.48
N SER A 382 -1.97 -4.37 22.25
CA SER A 382 -1.85 -5.31 21.12
C SER A 382 -2.79 -6.50 21.27
N LEU A 383 -2.91 -7.05 22.48
CA LEU A 383 -3.83 -8.16 22.76
C LEU A 383 -5.29 -7.73 22.60
N LEU A 384 -5.65 -6.55 23.09
CA LEU A 384 -6.97 -5.96 22.86
C LEU A 384 -7.23 -5.79 21.36
N PHE A 385 -6.28 -5.22 20.63
CA PHE A 385 -6.38 -5.04 19.18
C PHE A 385 -6.53 -6.38 18.44
N TYR A 386 -5.85 -7.45 18.89
CA TYR A 386 -6.00 -8.80 18.33
C TYR A 386 -7.41 -9.37 18.49
N PHE A 387 -8.07 -9.11 19.62
CA PHE A 387 -9.44 -9.57 19.87
C PHE A 387 -10.48 -8.72 19.15
N VAL A 388 -10.21 -7.43 19.00
CA VAL A 388 -11.07 -6.44 18.33
C VAL A 388 -11.00 -6.62 16.81
N VAL A 389 -9.80 -6.72 16.23
CA VAL A 389 -9.58 -6.84 14.79
C VAL A 389 -9.64 -8.30 14.36
N LYS A 390 -10.68 -8.67 13.59
CA LYS A 390 -10.77 -10.01 12.99
C LYS A 390 -10.32 -10.09 11.53
N SER A 391 -10.38 -8.98 10.80
CA SER A 391 -10.03 -8.90 9.38
C SER A 391 -9.53 -7.50 9.02
N PRO A 392 -8.54 -7.37 8.11
CA PRO A 392 -7.73 -8.40 7.45
C PRO A 392 -6.86 -9.25 8.40
N GLU A 393 -6.51 -10.49 8.00
CA GLU A 393 -5.66 -11.37 8.81
C GLU A 393 -4.26 -10.76 9.05
N GLU A 394 -3.79 -9.92 8.13
CA GLU A 394 -2.50 -9.21 8.23
C GLU A 394 -2.44 -8.32 9.46
N TRP A 395 -3.51 -7.58 9.79
CA TRP A 395 -3.56 -6.74 10.98
C TRP A 395 -3.52 -7.56 12.27
N ARG A 396 -4.10 -8.77 12.25
CA ARG A 396 -3.98 -9.70 13.38
C ARG A 396 -2.55 -10.19 13.55
N ARG A 397 -1.90 -10.59 12.46
CA ARG A 397 -0.49 -11.00 12.48
C ARG A 397 0.42 -9.86 12.96
N PHE A 398 0.15 -8.63 12.53
CA PHE A 398 0.85 -7.44 13.02
C PHE A 398 0.67 -7.24 14.54
N SER A 399 -0.54 -7.43 15.06
CA SER A 399 -0.79 -7.33 16.49
C SER A 399 -0.13 -8.44 17.31
N GLU A 400 0.04 -9.64 16.74
CA GLU A 400 0.81 -10.72 17.38
C GLU A 400 2.31 -10.35 17.45
N ILE A 401 2.87 -9.71 16.42
CA ILE A 401 4.25 -9.17 16.46
C ILE A 401 4.37 -8.09 17.54
N LEU A 402 3.43 -7.13 17.57
CA LEU A 402 3.47 -6.03 18.54
C LEU A 402 3.30 -6.53 19.98
N ALA A 403 2.49 -7.57 20.19
CA ALA A 403 2.38 -8.24 21.48
C ALA A 403 3.71 -8.92 21.86
N ALA A 404 4.37 -9.63 20.94
CA ALA A 404 5.68 -10.22 21.21
C ALA A 404 6.72 -9.14 21.58
N CYS A 405 6.74 -8.01 20.87
CA CYS A 405 7.58 -6.86 21.18
C CYS A 405 7.26 -6.23 22.55
N GLY A 406 5.97 -6.07 22.87
CA GLY A 406 5.52 -5.59 24.19
C GLY A 406 5.98 -6.52 25.31
N LEU A 407 5.85 -7.84 25.13
CA LEU A 407 6.35 -8.84 26.07
C LEU A 407 7.87 -8.75 26.22
N GLY A 408 8.61 -8.60 25.11
CA GLY A 408 10.06 -8.38 25.13
C GLY A 408 10.45 -7.14 25.94
N SER A 409 9.71 -6.04 25.80
CA SER A 409 9.94 -4.84 26.61
C SER A 409 9.59 -5.03 28.08
N VAL A 410 8.52 -5.76 28.40
CA VAL A 410 8.19 -6.08 29.80
C VAL A 410 9.34 -6.86 30.44
N ILE A 411 9.86 -7.87 29.76
CA ILE A 411 10.99 -8.66 30.25
C ILE A 411 12.23 -7.79 30.43
N ALA A 412 12.57 -6.95 29.45
CA ALA A 412 13.72 -6.05 29.54
C ALA A 412 13.55 -5.00 30.65
N GLY A 413 12.36 -4.40 30.79
CA GLY A 413 12.03 -3.45 31.85
C GLY A 413 12.10 -4.07 33.25
N ILE A 414 11.69 -5.33 33.41
CA ILE A 414 11.89 -6.08 34.66
C ILE A 414 13.39 -6.27 34.95
N ILE A 415 14.19 -6.63 33.93
CA ILE A 415 15.64 -6.82 34.08
C ILE A 415 16.34 -5.51 34.47
N PHE A 416 15.94 -4.39 33.87
CA PHE A 416 16.47 -3.05 34.16
C PHE A 416 15.88 -2.41 35.43
N GLY A 417 14.77 -2.93 35.95
CA GLY A 417 14.08 -2.37 37.12
C GLY A 417 13.30 -1.07 36.82
N GLU A 418 12.98 -0.80 35.56
CA GLU A 418 12.34 0.43 35.10
C GLU A 418 10.87 0.22 34.73
N ALA A 419 10.01 1.09 35.24
CA ALA A 419 8.61 1.20 34.81
C ALA A 419 8.21 2.66 34.64
N PHE A 420 7.60 2.99 33.50
CA PHE A 420 7.20 4.34 33.13
C PHE A 420 8.35 5.36 33.25
N GLY A 421 9.57 4.99 32.87
CA GLY A 421 10.76 5.83 32.99
C GLY A 421 11.16 6.20 34.43
N ARG A 422 10.67 5.47 35.45
CA ARG A 422 11.10 5.58 36.85
C ARG A 422 11.71 4.27 37.31
N HIS A 423 12.73 4.35 38.15
CA HIS A 423 13.25 3.18 38.85
C HIS A 423 12.26 2.77 39.95
N VAL A 424 11.53 1.68 39.72
CA VAL A 424 10.52 1.17 40.67
C VAL A 424 11.11 0.04 41.51
N PHE A 425 12.02 -0.76 40.94
CA PHE A 425 12.65 -1.89 41.61
C PHE A 425 14.17 -1.83 41.48
N LYS A 426 14.88 -2.53 42.37
CA LYS A 426 16.33 -2.73 42.18
C LYS A 426 16.53 -3.52 40.87
N PRO A 427 17.43 -3.07 39.98
CA PRO A 427 17.71 -3.80 38.74
C PRO A 427 18.18 -5.22 39.08
N LEU A 428 17.66 -6.22 38.36
CA LEU A 428 18.07 -7.62 38.55
C LEU A 428 19.44 -7.89 37.93
N TRP A 429 19.86 -7.09 36.95
CA TRP A 429 21.13 -7.27 36.27
C TRP A 429 22.01 -6.03 36.28
N MET A 430 21.60 -4.98 35.58
CA MET A 430 22.37 -3.76 35.43
C MET A 430 21.42 -2.61 35.11
N ASN A 431 21.65 -1.45 35.73
CA ASN A 431 21.06 -0.20 35.29
C ASN A 431 21.80 0.27 34.03
N PRO A 432 21.17 0.28 32.84
CA PRO A 432 21.81 0.78 31.62
C PRO A 432 22.26 2.24 31.74
N PHE A 433 21.63 3.01 32.64
CA PHE A 433 21.84 4.44 32.87
C PHE A 433 23.02 4.76 33.77
N GLU A 434 23.36 3.89 34.73
CA GLU A 434 24.53 4.08 35.58
C GLU A 434 25.81 3.59 34.88
N ASN A 435 25.69 2.54 34.06
CA ASN A 435 26.81 1.90 33.38
C ASN A 435 26.63 1.87 31.86
N ILE A 436 26.51 3.06 31.26
CA ILE A 436 26.30 3.26 29.82
C ILE A 436 27.35 2.51 28.98
N VAL A 437 28.62 2.59 29.36
CA VAL A 437 29.72 1.93 28.63
C VAL A 437 29.59 0.40 28.67
N SER A 438 29.18 -0.17 29.81
CA SER A 438 29.00 -1.61 29.95
C SER A 438 27.80 -2.09 29.14
N PHE A 439 26.72 -1.31 29.09
CA PHE A 439 25.57 -1.62 28.23
C PHE A 439 25.91 -1.46 26.75
N LEU A 440 26.75 -0.50 26.36
CA LEU A 440 27.26 -0.37 24.99
C LEU A 440 28.04 -1.62 24.56
N ILE A 441 28.94 -2.11 25.42
CA ILE A 441 29.71 -3.34 25.15
C ILE A 441 28.76 -4.53 25.01
N PHE A 442 27.73 -4.60 25.86
CA PHE A 442 26.70 -5.64 25.76
C PHE A 442 25.87 -5.55 24.47
N SER A 443 25.44 -4.36 24.04
CA SER A 443 24.68 -4.20 22.80
C SER A 443 25.52 -4.59 21.58
N VAL A 444 26.81 -4.21 21.57
CA VAL A 444 27.75 -4.62 20.52
C VAL A 444 27.94 -6.14 20.54
N PHE A 445 28.02 -6.77 21.72
CA PHE A 445 28.11 -8.21 21.85
C PHE A 445 26.88 -8.95 21.29
N ILE A 446 25.66 -8.45 21.55
CA ILE A 446 24.45 -8.95 20.89
C ILE A 446 24.56 -8.84 19.37
N GLY A 447 25.09 -7.72 18.88
CA GLY A 447 25.36 -7.53 17.45
C GLY A 447 26.28 -8.58 16.87
N ILE A 448 27.38 -8.89 17.57
CA ILE A 448 28.33 -9.93 17.19
C ILE A 448 27.63 -11.30 17.15
N MET A 449 26.83 -11.64 18.15
CA MET A 449 26.06 -12.89 18.17
C MET A 449 25.03 -12.96 17.04
N HIS A 450 24.37 -11.84 16.72
CA HIS A 450 23.35 -11.83 15.66
C HIS A 450 23.98 -11.90 14.25
N ILE A 451 25.09 -11.21 14.01
CA ILE A 451 25.83 -11.27 12.74
C ILE A 451 26.45 -12.66 12.54
N THR A 452 27.06 -13.25 13.58
CA THR A 452 27.57 -14.62 13.50
C THR A 452 26.47 -15.63 13.20
N LEU A 453 25.28 -15.49 13.80
CA LEU A 453 24.12 -16.30 13.44
C LEU A 453 23.77 -16.19 11.96
N GLY A 454 23.76 -14.97 11.39
CA GLY A 454 23.54 -14.76 9.96
C GLY A 454 24.60 -15.44 9.08
N LEU A 455 25.87 -15.39 9.47
CA LEU A 455 26.96 -16.09 8.77
C LEU A 455 26.85 -17.62 8.86
N ILE A 456 26.38 -18.15 10.00
CA ILE A 456 26.09 -19.58 10.18
C ILE A 456 24.96 -19.99 9.24
N LEU A 457 23.88 -19.20 9.13
CA LEU A 457 22.79 -19.47 8.19
C LEU A 457 23.28 -19.46 6.74
N LYS A 458 24.15 -18.52 6.38
CA LYS A 458 24.82 -18.50 5.07
C LYS A 458 25.58 -19.80 4.81
N MET A 459 26.37 -20.27 5.78
CA MET A 459 27.09 -21.55 5.66
C MET A 459 26.14 -22.73 5.48
N ILE A 460 25.05 -22.80 6.24
CA ILE A 460 24.09 -23.91 6.13
C ILE A 460 23.39 -23.87 4.76
N ASN A 461 23.09 -22.70 4.20
CA ASN A 461 22.53 -22.58 2.84
C ASN A 461 23.45 -23.19 1.77
N PHE A 462 24.76 -22.96 1.84
CA PHE A 462 25.72 -23.61 0.92
C PHE A 462 25.74 -25.13 1.07
N VAL A 463 25.67 -25.63 2.32
CA VAL A 463 25.60 -27.07 2.59
C VAL A 463 24.32 -27.69 2.02
N ILE A 464 23.18 -26.99 2.10
CA ILE A 464 21.90 -27.45 1.55
C ILE A 464 21.95 -27.54 0.03
N ARG A 465 22.55 -26.54 -0.63
CA ARG A 465 22.77 -26.52 -2.09
C ARG A 465 23.80 -27.54 -2.57
N ARG A 466 24.49 -28.23 -1.66
CA ARG A 466 25.61 -29.16 -1.92
C ARG A 466 26.86 -28.48 -2.50
N ASP A 467 26.96 -27.17 -2.36
CA ASP A 467 28.13 -26.36 -2.76
C ASP A 467 29.18 -26.35 -1.64
N TYR A 468 29.75 -27.53 -1.36
CA TYR A 468 30.71 -27.69 -0.25
C TYR A 468 31.96 -26.82 -0.44
N LEU A 469 32.40 -26.61 -1.68
CA LEU A 469 33.55 -25.74 -1.98
C LEU A 469 33.30 -24.32 -1.46
N ASP A 470 32.14 -23.74 -1.73
CA ASP A 470 31.82 -22.37 -1.29
C ASP A 470 31.52 -22.31 0.21
N ALA A 471 30.97 -23.36 0.81
CA ALA A 471 30.81 -23.45 2.27
C ALA A 471 32.17 -23.32 3.00
N PHE A 472 33.19 -24.07 2.55
CA PHE A 472 34.51 -24.10 3.18
C PHE A 472 35.44 -22.97 2.76
N THR A 473 35.30 -22.43 1.55
CA THR A 473 36.22 -21.39 1.03
C THR A 473 35.71 -19.98 1.18
N VAL A 474 34.40 -19.77 1.39
CA VAL A 474 33.79 -18.44 1.50
C VAL A 474 33.16 -18.24 2.87
N SER A 475 32.28 -19.15 3.29
CA SER A 475 31.50 -18.94 4.53
C SER A 475 32.32 -19.18 5.79
N LEU A 476 33.09 -20.28 5.83
CA LEU A 476 33.92 -20.60 6.99
C LEU A 476 35.03 -19.54 7.23
N PRO A 477 35.79 -19.09 6.22
CA PRO A 477 36.76 -18.01 6.39
C PRO A 477 36.12 -16.70 6.84
N ALA A 478 34.90 -16.38 6.38
CA ALA A 478 34.16 -15.20 6.85
C ALA A 478 33.77 -15.28 8.33
N ILE A 479 33.31 -16.45 8.80
CA ILE A 479 33.02 -16.67 10.23
C ILE A 479 34.28 -16.53 11.07
N ILE A 480 35.39 -17.16 10.64
CA ILE A 480 36.67 -17.11 11.34
C ILE A 480 37.19 -15.67 11.38
N PHE A 481 37.23 -14.99 10.22
CA PHE A 481 37.69 -13.61 10.12
C PHE A 481 36.88 -12.68 11.04
N TYR A 482 35.55 -12.74 10.97
CA TYR A 482 34.69 -11.92 11.82
C TYR A 482 34.89 -12.23 13.31
N GLY A 483 34.86 -13.52 13.68
CA GLY A 483 35.00 -13.96 15.07
C GLY A 483 36.34 -13.58 15.69
N VAL A 484 37.45 -13.84 14.96
CA VAL A 484 38.81 -13.49 15.39
C VAL A 484 38.97 -11.97 15.53
N THR A 485 38.49 -11.21 14.53
CA THR A 485 38.57 -9.74 14.55
C THR A 485 37.83 -9.17 15.77
N MET A 486 36.61 -9.64 16.02
CA MET A 486 35.80 -9.17 17.15
C MET A 486 36.35 -9.62 18.51
N PHE A 487 36.86 -10.85 18.61
CA PHE A 487 37.50 -11.35 19.83
C PHE A 487 38.70 -10.49 20.25
N PHE A 488 39.59 -10.18 19.30
CA PHE A 488 40.74 -9.32 19.58
C PHE A 488 40.34 -7.86 19.81
N LEU A 489 39.31 -7.35 19.12
CA LEU A 489 38.76 -6.03 19.39
C LEU A 489 38.26 -5.90 20.85
N MET A 490 37.60 -6.92 21.38
CA MET A 490 37.14 -6.93 22.77
C MET A 490 38.29 -7.06 23.78
N ARG A 491 39.34 -7.83 23.48
CA ARG A 491 40.45 -8.08 24.40
C ARG A 491 41.50 -6.97 24.41
N CYS A 492 41.92 -6.52 23.23
CA CYS A 492 42.99 -5.56 23.04
C CYS A 492 42.49 -4.11 23.08
N LYS A 493 41.16 -3.88 22.98
CA LYS A 493 40.56 -2.54 22.82
C LYS A 493 41.25 -1.79 21.67
N LEU A 494 41.44 -0.47 21.79
CA LEU A 494 42.18 0.35 20.81
C LEU A 494 43.67 0.52 21.16
N ASN A 495 44.26 -0.39 21.95
CA ASN A 495 45.66 -0.28 22.36
C ASN A 495 46.59 -0.81 21.26
N PHE A 496 47.17 0.11 20.47
CA PHE A 496 48.01 -0.23 19.32
C PHE A 496 49.19 -1.15 19.66
N ASP A 497 49.85 -0.95 20.81
CA ASP A 497 50.99 -1.79 21.22
C ASP A 497 50.60 -3.26 21.42
N LEU A 498 49.41 -3.50 21.96
CA LEU A 498 48.88 -4.86 22.14
C LEU A 498 48.49 -5.49 20.80
N TRP A 499 48.01 -4.69 19.83
CA TRP A 499 47.66 -5.18 18.50
C TRP A 499 48.91 -5.64 17.71
N PHE A 500 49.99 -4.86 17.77
CA PHE A 500 51.25 -5.20 17.10
C PHE A 500 52.02 -6.36 17.74
N SER A 501 51.70 -6.72 18.99
CA SER A 501 52.36 -7.81 19.72
C SER A 501 52.06 -9.23 19.22
N GLY A 502 51.15 -9.41 18.25
CA GLY A 502 50.73 -10.74 17.78
C GLY A 502 49.34 -10.80 17.13
N PRO A 503 48.27 -10.27 17.76
CA PRO A 503 46.89 -10.37 17.28
C PRO A 503 46.66 -9.94 15.83
N ILE A 504 47.36 -8.89 15.39
CA ILE A 504 47.24 -8.36 14.02
C ILE A 504 47.61 -9.41 12.96
N TYR A 505 48.58 -10.28 13.25
CA TYR A 505 48.99 -11.34 12.32
C TYR A 505 47.91 -12.41 12.17
N ILE A 506 47.21 -12.76 13.26
CA ILE A 506 46.13 -13.76 13.23
C ILE A 506 44.93 -13.22 12.45
N VAL A 507 44.58 -11.95 12.66
CA VAL A 507 43.53 -11.27 11.88
C VAL A 507 43.92 -11.18 10.41
N ALA A 508 45.17 -10.84 10.10
CA ALA A 508 45.68 -10.78 8.73
C ALA A 508 45.63 -12.15 8.05
N ILE A 509 46.01 -13.23 8.74
CA ILE A 509 45.91 -14.60 8.20
C ILE A 509 44.45 -14.96 7.91
N ALA A 510 43.53 -14.64 8.82
CA ALA A 510 42.11 -14.89 8.61
C ALA A 510 41.56 -14.09 7.41
N PHE A 511 41.97 -12.83 7.26
CA PHE A 511 41.62 -12.00 6.11
C PHE A 511 42.19 -12.56 4.79
N MET A 512 43.45 -13.00 4.80
CA MET A 512 44.08 -13.65 3.65
C MET A 512 43.36 -14.95 3.27
N SER A 513 42.90 -15.74 4.25
CA SER A 513 42.12 -16.96 4.00
C SER A 513 40.78 -16.66 3.32
N LEU A 514 40.18 -15.49 3.58
CA LEU A 514 38.92 -15.07 2.98
C LEU A 514 39.09 -14.67 1.50
N ILE A 515 40.20 -13.99 1.17
CA ILE A 515 40.49 -13.56 -0.21
C ILE A 515 40.99 -14.74 -1.05
N PHE A 516 41.96 -15.50 -0.52
CA PHE A 516 42.68 -16.51 -1.30
C PHE A 516 42.09 -17.92 -1.18
N GLY A 517 41.14 -18.18 -0.27
CA GLY A 517 40.57 -19.50 -0.03
C GLY A 517 40.00 -20.15 -1.30
N LYS A 518 39.09 -19.47 -2.00
CA LYS A 518 38.47 -20.00 -3.24
C LYS A 518 39.44 -20.04 -4.43
N PRO A 519 40.22 -18.98 -4.73
CA PRO A 519 41.20 -19.00 -5.82
C PRO A 519 42.25 -20.11 -5.71
N ILE A 520 42.78 -20.38 -4.51
CA ILE A 520 43.79 -21.44 -4.30
C ILE A 520 43.19 -22.82 -4.56
N VAL A 521 41.97 -23.07 -4.07
CA VAL A 521 41.30 -24.36 -4.25
C VAL A 521 40.94 -24.61 -5.72
N LEU A 522 40.51 -23.57 -6.45
CA LEU A 522 40.23 -23.66 -7.89
C LEU A 522 41.49 -23.89 -8.73
N MET A 523 42.61 -23.25 -8.36
CA MET A 523 43.90 -23.51 -8.99
C MET A 523 44.36 -24.96 -8.76
N LEU A 524 44.12 -25.52 -7.57
CA LEU A 524 44.42 -26.92 -7.25
C LEU A 524 43.53 -27.91 -8.02
N LEU A 525 42.32 -27.50 -8.38
CA LEU A 525 41.37 -28.25 -9.21
C LEU A 525 41.59 -28.06 -10.72
N GLY A 526 42.58 -27.25 -11.13
CA GLY A 526 42.97 -27.07 -12.54
C GLY A 526 42.09 -26.12 -13.36
N ALA A 527 41.30 -25.25 -12.72
CA ALA A 527 40.47 -24.26 -13.41
C ALA A 527 41.28 -22.99 -13.78
N ASN A 528 41.09 -22.46 -14.99
CA ASN A 528 41.87 -21.33 -15.54
C ASN A 528 41.32 -19.93 -15.17
N ASP A 529 40.38 -19.82 -14.23
CA ASP A 529 39.71 -18.57 -13.86
C ASP A 529 40.30 -17.89 -12.61
N PHE A 530 41.59 -18.12 -12.31
CA PHE A 530 42.20 -17.62 -11.07
C PHE A 530 42.14 -16.08 -10.93
N LEU A 531 42.50 -15.33 -12.00
CA LEU A 531 42.57 -13.87 -11.94
C LEU A 531 41.21 -13.20 -11.80
N SER A 532 40.17 -13.74 -12.44
CA SER A 532 38.80 -13.21 -12.35
C SER A 532 38.22 -13.45 -10.95
N VAL A 533 38.36 -14.68 -10.43
CA VAL A 533 37.87 -15.03 -9.08
C VAL A 533 38.66 -14.29 -8.00
N LEU A 534 39.97 -14.08 -8.17
CA LEU A 534 40.77 -13.29 -7.22
C LEU A 534 40.30 -11.82 -7.17
N GLY A 535 40.06 -11.20 -8.34
CA GLY A 535 39.55 -9.83 -8.42
C GLY A 535 38.19 -9.67 -7.72
N GLU A 536 37.27 -10.59 -7.98
CA GLU A 536 35.97 -10.66 -7.31
C GLU A 536 36.12 -10.80 -5.78
N ARG A 537 37.00 -11.71 -5.33
CA ARG A 537 37.20 -11.99 -3.89
C ARG A 537 37.88 -10.85 -3.14
N ILE A 538 38.81 -10.12 -3.76
CA ILE A 538 39.40 -8.91 -3.16
C ILE A 538 38.31 -7.87 -2.93
N PHE A 539 37.45 -7.66 -3.93
CA PHE A 539 36.34 -6.71 -3.83
C PHE A 539 35.33 -7.15 -2.76
N GLU A 540 34.82 -8.38 -2.85
CA GLU A 540 33.88 -8.95 -1.87
C GLU A 540 34.46 -8.97 -0.45
N GLY A 541 35.74 -9.30 -0.29
CA GLY A 541 36.40 -9.33 1.01
C GLY A 541 36.58 -7.95 1.63
N GLY A 542 36.88 -6.94 0.81
CA GLY A 542 36.89 -5.54 1.22
C GLY A 542 35.50 -5.06 1.64
N GLU A 543 34.48 -5.34 0.83
CA GLU A 543 33.09 -5.00 1.12
C GLU A 543 32.58 -5.68 2.40
N LEU A 544 32.81 -6.99 2.55
CA LEU A 544 32.44 -7.75 3.75
C LEU A 544 33.10 -7.18 5.01
N SER A 545 34.37 -6.78 4.93
CA SER A 545 35.09 -6.20 6.06
C SER A 545 34.49 -4.86 6.50
N LEU A 546 34.20 -3.98 5.53
CA LEU A 546 33.53 -2.70 5.79
C LEU A 546 32.11 -2.91 6.33
N SER A 547 31.38 -3.86 5.76
CA SER A 547 30.03 -4.24 6.17
C SER A 547 30.02 -4.79 7.60
N PHE A 548 30.96 -5.66 7.98
CA PHE A 548 31.09 -6.16 9.34
C PHE A 548 31.34 -5.06 10.35
N LEU A 549 32.24 -4.12 10.05
CA LEU A 549 32.51 -2.99 10.95
C LEU A 549 31.26 -2.11 11.10
N SER A 550 30.66 -1.70 9.98
CA SER A 550 29.47 -0.84 9.94
C SER A 550 28.27 -1.47 10.64
N ASN A 551 27.97 -2.74 10.33
CA ASN A 551 26.84 -3.48 10.89
C ASN A 551 27.04 -3.75 12.38
N THR A 552 28.26 -4.04 12.84
CA THR A 552 28.55 -4.24 14.27
C THR A 552 28.42 -2.92 15.04
N ALA A 553 29.00 -1.83 14.52
CA ALA A 553 28.89 -0.51 15.13
C ALA A 553 27.44 0.00 15.19
N SER A 554 26.62 -0.37 14.21
CA SER A 554 25.18 -0.07 14.17
C SER A 554 24.41 -0.60 15.40
N TYR A 555 24.88 -1.64 16.09
CA TYR A 555 24.23 -2.11 17.32
C TYR A 555 24.35 -1.15 18.51
N ALA A 556 25.24 -0.15 18.43
CA ALA A 556 25.24 0.96 19.38
C ALA A 556 23.90 1.73 19.37
N ARG A 557 23.11 1.62 18.30
CA ARG A 557 21.75 2.18 18.24
C ARG A 557 20.81 1.60 19.29
N ILE A 558 21.05 0.37 19.77
CA ILE A 558 20.23 -0.22 20.84
C ILE A 558 20.30 0.64 22.10
N LEU A 559 21.52 0.98 22.52
CA LEU A 559 21.75 1.92 23.62
C LEU A 559 21.20 3.31 23.29
N ALA A 560 21.46 3.86 22.10
CA ALA A 560 21.04 5.21 21.74
C ALA A 560 19.52 5.40 21.80
N LEU A 561 18.74 4.41 21.35
CA LEU A 561 17.28 4.45 21.39
C LEU A 561 16.74 4.27 22.80
N LEU A 562 17.35 3.39 23.60
CA LEU A 562 17.03 3.26 25.03
C LEU A 562 17.28 4.57 25.79
N MET A 563 18.42 5.22 25.56
CA MET A 563 18.76 6.53 26.14
C MET A 563 17.81 7.64 25.70
N THR A 564 17.43 7.66 24.41
CA THR A 564 16.47 8.63 23.89
C THR A 564 15.11 8.45 24.55
N HIS A 565 14.61 7.21 24.65
CA HIS A 565 13.34 6.91 25.30
C HIS A 565 13.33 7.40 26.75
N TRP A 566 14.36 7.06 27.52
CA TRP A 566 14.50 7.51 28.90
C TRP A 566 14.65 9.02 29.03
N GLY A 567 15.47 9.65 28.18
CA GLY A 567 15.70 11.09 28.17
C GLY A 567 14.44 11.89 27.88
N LEU A 568 13.60 11.41 26.96
CA LEU A 568 12.28 11.99 26.68
C LEU A 568 11.35 11.86 27.89
N LEU A 569 11.25 10.68 28.51
CA LEU A 569 10.40 10.47 29.68
C LEU A 569 10.84 11.33 30.86
N LYS A 570 12.15 11.40 31.13
CA LYS A 570 12.71 12.27 32.16
C LYS A 570 12.35 13.73 31.92
N SER A 571 12.45 14.19 30.67
CA SER A 571 12.07 15.56 30.29
C SER A 571 10.57 15.84 30.48
N VAL A 572 9.71 14.88 30.18
CA VAL A 572 8.27 15.00 30.42
C VAL A 572 7.97 15.08 31.92
N TYR A 573 8.64 14.26 32.75
CA TYR A 573 8.46 14.33 34.20
C TYR A 573 9.00 15.60 34.82
N THR A 574 10.13 16.13 34.37
CA THR A 574 10.64 17.41 34.87
C THR A 574 9.69 18.56 34.50
N LEU A 575 9.18 18.59 33.26
CA LEU A 575 8.17 19.56 32.85
C LEU A 575 6.86 19.43 33.65
N SER A 576 6.38 18.19 33.86
CA SER A 576 5.19 17.94 34.68
C SER A 576 5.40 18.39 36.14
N GLY A 577 6.59 18.16 36.71
CA GLY A 577 6.93 18.61 38.05
C GLY A 577 6.94 20.14 38.16
N LEU A 578 7.53 20.83 37.18
CA LEU A 578 7.52 22.29 37.10
C LEU A 578 6.11 22.84 36.93
N ALA A 579 5.27 22.22 36.08
CA ALA A 579 3.89 22.62 35.86
C ALA A 579 2.99 22.37 37.08
N SER A 580 3.28 21.35 37.90
CA SER A 580 2.56 21.10 39.15
C SER A 580 2.99 21.98 40.32
N ALA A 581 4.15 22.66 40.18
CA ALA A 581 4.68 23.59 41.18
C ALA A 581 4.28 25.05 40.91
N LEU A 582 3.73 25.33 39.72
CA LEU A 582 3.00 26.54 39.35
C LEU A 582 1.52 26.39 39.74
#